data_AF-A0A7D8UNL5-F1
#
_entry.id   AF-A0A7D8UNL5-F1
#
_cell.length_a   1.000
_cell.length_b   1.000
_cell.length_c   1.000
_cell.angle_alpha   90.00
_cell.angle_beta   90.00
_cell.angle_gamma   90.00
#
_symmetry.space_group_name_H-M   'P 1'
#
loop_
_entity.id
_entity.type
_entity.pdbx_description
1 polymer ?
#
loop_
_entity_poly.entity_id
_entity_poly.type
_entity_poly.pdbx_seq_one_letter_code
_entity_poly.pdbx_strand_id
1 'polypeptide(L)'
;MATIKLNNGHEMPQVGFGLWKVDNATCADTVYNAIKAGYRLFDGACDYGNEKEAGQGVARAIKDGLVKRSDLFLVSKLWNTFHDGPRVTPIAQKQLADWGIDYFDLYIMHFPVALKYVDPAVAYPPGWNAPDGSVQLSNA
;
A
#
# COMPACT_ATOMS: atom_id res chain seq x y z
N MET A 1 -18.31 -2.94 -12.36
CA MET A 1 -17.54 -4.18 -12.05
C MET A 1 -18.24 -4.90 -10.92
N ALA A 2 -18.17 -6.23 -10.89
CA ALA A 2 -18.73 -7.00 -9.79
C ALA A 2 -17.92 -6.79 -8.50
N THR A 3 -18.61 -6.79 -7.36
CA THR A 3 -18.05 -6.61 -6.02
C THR A 3 -18.34 -7.82 -5.14
N ILE A 4 -17.55 -7.99 -4.08
CA ILE A 4 -17.82 -8.88 -2.96
C ILE A 4 -18.06 -8.02 -1.73
N LYS A 5 -19.17 -8.30 -1.03
CA LYS A 5 -19.43 -7.71 0.27
C LYS A 5 -18.55 -8.38 1.33
N LEU A 6 -17.71 -7.58 1.97
CA LEU A 6 -16.87 -8.01 3.08
C LEU A 6 -17.69 -8.18 4.36
N ASN A 7 -17.12 -8.87 5.36
CA ASN A 7 -17.79 -9.13 6.65
C ASN A 7 -18.08 -7.86 7.47
N ASN A 8 -17.40 -6.75 7.17
CA ASN A 8 -17.63 -5.43 7.75
C ASN A 8 -18.67 -4.59 6.97
N GLY A 9 -19.30 -5.17 5.95
CA GLY A 9 -20.35 -4.55 5.15
C GLY A 9 -19.87 -3.69 3.98
N HIS A 10 -18.57 -3.46 3.83
CA HIS A 10 -18.00 -2.72 2.70
C HIS A 10 -17.96 -3.58 1.43
N GLU A 11 -18.09 -2.94 0.27
CA GLU A 11 -18.01 -3.59 -1.05
C GLU A 11 -16.57 -3.50 -1.59
N MET A 12 -15.97 -4.64 -1.91
CA MET A 12 -14.64 -4.73 -2.51
C MET A 12 -14.75 -5.17 -3.97
N PRO A 13 -14.13 -4.46 -4.94
CA PRO A 13 -14.08 -4.93 -6.33
C PRO A 13 -13.44 -6.32 -6.43
N GLN A 14 -14.07 -7.23 -7.19
CA GLN A 14 -13.55 -8.59 -7.38
C GLN A 14 -12.26 -8.64 -8.21
N VAL A 15 -12.03 -7.61 -9.02
CA VAL A 15 -10.85 -7.48 -9.87
C VAL A 15 -10.13 -6.19 -9.48
N GLY A 16 -8.83 -6.31 -9.24
CA GLY A 16 -7.96 -5.19 -8.92
C GLY A 16 -6.63 -5.26 -9.66
N PHE A 17 -5.84 -4.21 -9.48
CA PHE A 17 -4.53 -4.04 -10.08
C PHE A 17 -3.44 -4.20 -9.00
N GLY A 18 -2.55 -5.18 -9.17
CA GLY A 18 -1.43 -5.42 -8.26
C GLY A 18 -0.25 -4.50 -8.55
N LEU A 19 0.32 -3.89 -7.50
CA LEU A 19 1.42 -2.93 -7.63
C LEU A 19 2.81 -3.53 -7.40
N TRP A 20 2.90 -4.80 -7.02
CA TRP A 20 4.20 -5.45 -6.84
C TRP A 20 5.00 -5.49 -8.15
N LYS A 21 6.25 -4.99 -8.10
CA LYS A 21 7.19 -4.88 -9.24
C LYS A 21 6.71 -3.95 -10.36
N VAL A 22 5.74 -3.08 -10.11
CA VAL A 22 5.49 -1.94 -10.98
C VAL A 22 6.64 -0.96 -10.78
N ASP A 23 7.37 -0.69 -11.85
CA ASP A 23 8.54 0.19 -11.83
C ASP A 23 8.18 1.61 -11.39
N ASN A 24 8.94 2.18 -10.44
CA ASN A 24 8.65 3.50 -9.88
C ASN A 24 8.54 4.58 -10.96
N ALA A 25 9.43 4.57 -11.98
CA ALA A 25 9.46 5.61 -13.00
C ALA A 25 8.19 5.63 -13.87
N THR A 26 7.46 4.50 -13.94
CA THR A 26 6.22 4.37 -14.72
C THR A 26 4.98 4.12 -13.86
N CYS A 27 5.12 4.02 -12.53
CA CYS A 27 4.04 3.61 -11.64
C CYS A 27 2.87 4.60 -11.62
N ALA A 28 3.14 5.91 -11.54
CA ALA A 28 2.09 6.93 -11.55
C ALA A 28 1.26 6.89 -12.84
N ASP A 29 1.91 6.78 -14.00
CA ASP A 29 1.23 6.66 -15.29
C ASP A 29 0.49 5.33 -15.43
N THR A 30 1.05 4.25 -14.89
CA THR A 30 0.42 2.92 -14.89
C THR A 30 -0.87 2.93 -14.09
N VAL A 31 -0.85 3.49 -12.87
CA VAL A 31 -2.04 3.62 -12.01
C VAL A 31 -3.08 4.53 -12.66
N TYR A 32 -2.68 5.70 -13.17
CA TYR A 32 -3.59 6.61 -13.86
C TYR A 32 -4.28 5.94 -15.06
N ASN A 33 -3.52 5.21 -15.89
CA ASN A 33 -4.08 4.50 -17.04
C ASN A 33 -4.95 3.30 -16.63
N ALA A 34 -4.60 2.58 -15.55
CA ALA A 34 -5.45 1.54 -15.00
C ALA A 34 -6.81 2.10 -14.56
N ILE A 35 -6.84 3.27 -13.92
CA ILE A 35 -8.09 3.97 -13.55
C ILE A 35 -8.91 4.30 -14.81
N LYS A 36 -8.27 4.83 -15.87
CA LYS A 36 -8.92 5.10 -17.16
C LYS A 36 -9.47 3.82 -17.82
N ALA A 37 -8.76 2.71 -17.70
CA ALA A 37 -9.18 1.40 -18.20
C ALA A 37 -10.32 0.78 -17.37
N GLY A 38 -10.66 1.39 -16.23
CA GLY A 38 -11.80 1.01 -15.42
C GLY A 38 -11.44 0.35 -14.09
N TYR A 39 -10.17 0.09 -13.77
CA TYR A 39 -9.78 -0.48 -12.48
C TYR A 39 -10.17 0.47 -11.32
N ARG A 40 -10.63 -0.13 -10.22
CA ARG A 40 -11.03 0.59 -9.00
C ARG A 40 -10.37 0.05 -7.74
N LEU A 41 -9.83 -1.17 -7.76
CA LEU A 41 -9.02 -1.70 -6.67
C LEU A 41 -7.54 -1.65 -7.03
N PHE A 42 -6.72 -1.15 -6.10
CA PHE A 42 -5.26 -1.14 -6.20
C PHE A 42 -4.64 -1.82 -4.98
N ASP A 43 -3.84 -2.86 -5.24
CA ASP A 43 -3.17 -3.64 -4.20
C ASP A 43 -1.71 -3.21 -4.05
N GLY A 44 -1.45 -2.37 -3.04
CA GLY A 44 -0.13 -1.85 -2.70
C GLY A 44 0.45 -2.45 -1.42
N ALA A 45 1.68 -2.04 -1.09
CA ALA A 45 2.36 -2.32 0.17
C ALA A 45 3.60 -1.42 0.29
N CYS A 46 4.01 -1.04 1.51
CA CYS A 46 5.25 -0.29 1.71
C CYS A 46 6.49 -1.02 1.19
N ASP A 47 6.52 -2.36 1.28
CA ASP A 47 7.61 -3.18 0.77
C ASP A 47 7.80 -3.09 -0.75
N TYR A 48 6.77 -2.70 -1.50
CA TYR A 48 6.89 -2.57 -2.95
C TYR A 48 7.68 -1.31 -3.36
N GLY A 49 7.89 -0.38 -2.42
CA GLY A 49 8.71 0.81 -2.62
C GLY A 49 8.12 1.84 -3.57
N ASN A 50 6.86 1.70 -4.00
CA ASN A 50 6.22 2.52 -5.03
C ASN A 50 4.88 3.15 -4.60
N GLU A 51 4.61 3.21 -3.28
CA GLU A 51 3.38 3.81 -2.73
C GLU A 51 3.23 5.29 -3.09
N LYS A 52 4.35 6.03 -3.13
CA LYS A 52 4.35 7.45 -3.49
C LYS A 52 3.92 7.68 -4.94
N GLU A 53 4.48 6.91 -5.86
CA GLU A 53 4.16 7.02 -7.27
C GLU A 53 2.74 6.50 -7.55
N ALA A 54 2.30 5.45 -6.87
CA ALA A 54 0.91 4.99 -6.93
C ALA A 54 -0.07 6.08 -6.46
N GLY A 55 0.23 6.74 -5.34
CA GLY A 55 -0.51 7.89 -4.81
C GLY A 55 -0.58 9.05 -5.81
N GLN A 56 0.52 9.37 -6.49
CA GLN A 56 0.54 10.39 -7.54
C GLN A 56 -0.40 10.06 -8.72
N GLY A 57 -0.43 8.79 -9.16
CA GLY A 57 -1.35 8.32 -10.19
C GLY A 57 -2.82 8.47 -9.79
N VAL A 58 -3.14 8.10 -8.54
CA VAL A 58 -4.49 8.29 -7.95
C VAL A 58 -4.84 9.78 -7.86
N ALA A 59 -3.97 10.59 -7.29
CA ALA A 59 -4.20 12.03 -7.11
C ALA A 59 -4.43 12.73 -8.45
N ARG A 60 -3.67 12.36 -9.49
CA ARG A 60 -3.86 12.85 -10.86
C ARG A 60 -5.24 12.46 -11.39
N ALA A 61 -5.65 11.20 -11.27
CA ALA A 61 -6.95 10.75 -11.75
C ALA A 61 -8.13 11.43 -11.04
N ILE A 62 -8.00 11.71 -9.75
CA ILE A 62 -8.98 12.48 -8.97
C ILE A 62 -9.02 13.94 -9.44
N LYS A 63 -7.85 14.57 -9.58
CA LYS A 63 -7.72 15.95 -10.05
C LYS A 63 -8.33 16.15 -11.45
N ASP A 64 -8.11 15.19 -12.34
CA ASP A 64 -8.65 15.19 -13.71
C ASP A 64 -10.14 14.80 -13.76
N GLY A 65 -10.77 14.51 -12.61
CA GLY A 65 -12.20 14.23 -12.49
C GLY A 65 -12.63 12.85 -12.98
N LEU A 66 -11.69 11.91 -13.16
CA LEU A 66 -11.98 10.56 -13.65
C LEU A 66 -12.68 9.68 -12.60
N VAL A 67 -12.38 9.91 -11.34
CA VAL A 67 -12.89 9.20 -10.16
C VAL A 67 -12.87 10.12 -8.94
N LYS A 68 -13.68 9.81 -7.94
CA LYS A 68 -13.54 10.33 -6.57
C LYS A 68 -12.71 9.35 -5.73
N ARG A 69 -12.15 9.81 -4.61
CA ARG A 69 -11.48 8.90 -3.65
C ARG A 69 -12.39 7.75 -3.22
N SER A 70 -13.67 8.01 -3.00
CA SER A 70 -14.68 7.01 -2.62
C SER A 70 -15.00 5.96 -3.70
N ASP A 71 -14.60 6.20 -4.94
CA ASP A 71 -14.79 5.23 -6.04
C ASP A 71 -13.66 4.19 -6.07
N LEU A 72 -12.58 4.41 -5.30
CA LEU A 72 -11.39 3.58 -5.26
C LEU A 72 -11.37 2.72 -3.99
N PHE A 73 -10.86 1.50 -4.13
CA PHE A 73 -10.55 0.57 -3.06
C PHE A 73 -9.04 0.39 -2.98
N LEU A 74 -8.39 1.07 -2.03
CA LEU A 74 -6.95 1.08 -1.87
C LEU A 74 -6.51 0.16 -0.74
N VAL A 75 -5.68 -0.83 -1.08
CA VAL A 75 -5.11 -1.79 -0.14
C VAL A 75 -3.66 -1.42 0.15
N SER A 76 -3.28 -1.48 1.42
CA SER A 76 -1.87 -1.51 1.80
C SER A 76 -1.60 -2.58 2.86
N LYS A 77 -0.31 -2.87 3.08
CA LYS A 77 0.15 -3.97 3.93
C LYS A 77 1.19 -3.48 4.92
N LEU A 78 1.02 -3.86 6.19
CA LEU A 78 2.01 -3.67 7.25
C LEU A 78 3.13 -4.68 7.05
N TRP A 79 4.36 -4.20 6.89
CA TRP A 79 5.53 -5.06 6.74
C TRP A 79 6.05 -5.63 8.06
N ASN A 80 6.84 -6.69 7.92
CA ASN A 80 7.33 -7.58 8.96
C ASN A 80 8.15 -6.88 10.04
N THR A 81 8.88 -5.81 9.70
CA THR A 81 9.68 -5.01 10.67
C THR A 81 8.81 -4.08 11.53
N PHE A 82 7.50 -4.07 11.35
CA PHE A 82 6.59 -3.11 11.99
C PHE A 82 5.47 -3.77 12.81
N HIS A 83 5.64 -5.05 13.17
CA HIS A 83 4.65 -5.79 13.97
C HIS A 83 4.61 -5.35 15.44
N ASP A 84 5.69 -4.75 15.95
CA ASP A 84 5.71 -4.14 17.27
C ASP A 84 4.53 -3.16 17.43
N GLY A 85 3.60 -3.42 18.34
CA GLY A 85 2.34 -2.65 18.49
C GLY A 85 2.51 -1.12 18.46
N PRO A 86 3.47 -0.52 19.20
CA PRO A 86 3.72 0.92 19.17
C PRO A 86 4.19 1.47 17.81
N ARG A 87 4.65 0.62 16.88
CA ARG A 87 5.13 1.00 15.54
C ARG A 87 4.03 0.98 14.49
N VAL A 88 2.93 0.27 14.73
CA VAL A 88 1.84 0.09 13.73
C VAL A 88 1.24 1.44 13.31
N THR A 89 0.81 2.28 14.26
CA THR A 89 0.17 3.57 13.94
C THR A 89 1.11 4.55 13.21
N PRO A 90 2.36 4.78 13.67
CA PRO A 90 3.31 5.61 12.93
C PRO A 90 3.55 5.16 11.49
N ILE A 91 3.63 3.85 11.26
CA ILE A 91 3.85 3.29 9.92
C ILE A 91 2.61 3.45 9.04
N ALA A 92 1.42 3.15 9.55
CA ALA A 92 0.18 3.37 8.81
C ALA A 92 0.02 4.85 8.40
N GLN A 93 0.36 5.79 9.30
CA GLN A 93 0.36 7.23 8.99
C GLN A 93 1.37 7.62 7.91
N LYS A 94 2.58 7.05 7.95
CA LYS A 94 3.58 7.25 6.90
C LYS A 94 3.04 6.76 5.55
N GLN A 95 2.45 5.57 5.49
CA GLN A 95 1.93 5.00 4.24
C GLN A 95 0.75 5.83 3.68
N LEU A 96 -0.15 6.32 4.55
CA LEU A 96 -1.20 7.26 4.16
C LEU A 96 -0.61 8.54 3.53
N ALA A 97 0.47 9.08 4.13
CA ALA A 97 1.17 10.25 3.60
C ALA A 97 1.89 9.95 2.27
N ASP A 98 2.53 8.78 2.13
CA ASP A 98 3.16 8.35 0.87
C ASP A 98 2.10 8.28 -0.25
N TRP A 99 0.94 7.68 0.01
CA TRP A 99 -0.18 7.63 -0.94
C TRP A 99 -0.88 8.98 -1.16
N GLY A 100 -0.75 9.93 -0.23
CA GLY A 100 -1.48 11.20 -0.26
C GLY A 100 -2.99 11.04 -0.04
N ILE A 101 -3.40 10.14 0.87
CA ILE A 101 -4.80 9.85 1.19
C ILE A 101 -5.04 9.82 2.71
N ASP A 102 -6.29 9.94 3.13
CA ASP A 102 -6.65 9.98 4.57
C ASP A 102 -6.98 8.62 5.18
N TYR A 103 -7.28 7.61 4.34
CA TYR A 103 -7.62 6.26 4.79
C TYR A 103 -7.29 5.20 3.73
N PHE A 104 -7.04 3.96 4.18
CA PHE A 104 -7.05 2.77 3.34
C PHE A 104 -8.40 2.05 3.46
N ASP A 105 -8.86 1.43 2.37
CA ASP A 105 -10.07 0.61 2.38
C ASP A 105 -9.81 -0.77 2.99
N LEU A 106 -8.56 -1.24 2.88
CA LEU A 106 -8.08 -2.46 3.51
C LEU A 106 -6.60 -2.29 3.92
N TYR A 107 -6.30 -2.63 5.17
CA TYR A 107 -4.94 -2.66 5.70
C TYR A 107 -4.67 -4.01 6.36
N ILE A 108 -3.67 -4.75 5.90
CA ILE A 108 -3.44 -6.15 6.30
C ILE A 108 -2.01 -6.40 6.75
N MET A 109 -1.82 -7.42 7.58
CA MET A 109 -0.49 -7.96 7.87
C MET A 109 0.06 -8.59 6.59
N HIS A 110 1.24 -8.17 6.13
CA HIS A 110 1.81 -8.69 4.87
C HIS A 110 2.21 -10.16 5.04
N PHE A 111 2.86 -10.51 6.16
CA PHE A 111 3.19 -11.88 6.51
C PHE A 111 2.92 -12.14 7.99
N PRO A 112 2.73 -13.41 8.40
CA PRO A 112 2.78 -13.83 9.80
C PRO A 112 4.24 -14.03 10.27
N VAL A 113 5.11 -13.06 10.00
CA VAL A 113 6.54 -13.09 10.37
C VAL A 113 6.91 -11.74 10.98
N ALA A 114 7.34 -11.73 12.24
CA ALA A 114 7.85 -10.52 12.88
C ALA A 114 9.37 -10.44 12.71
N LEU A 115 9.85 -9.41 12.03
CA LEU A 115 11.26 -9.05 11.94
C LEU A 115 11.55 -7.95 12.96
N LYS A 116 12.81 -7.86 13.39
CA LYS A 116 13.27 -6.79 14.28
C LYS A 116 13.02 -5.44 13.62
N TYR A 117 12.55 -4.48 14.43
CA TYR A 117 12.27 -3.13 13.96
C TYR A 117 13.50 -2.48 13.29
N VAL A 118 13.25 -1.90 12.12
CA VAL A 118 14.19 -1.04 11.38
C VAL A 118 13.48 0.28 11.14
N ASP A 119 14.09 1.39 11.55
CA ASP A 119 13.53 2.71 11.34
C ASP A 119 13.39 3.00 9.83
N PRO A 120 12.23 3.49 9.33
CA PRO A 120 12.07 3.87 7.93
C PRO A 120 13.09 4.90 7.43
N ALA A 121 13.71 5.70 8.31
CA ALA A 121 14.81 6.60 7.96
C ALA A 121 16.11 5.85 7.60
N VAL A 122 16.24 4.59 8.02
CA VAL A 122 17.39 3.73 7.73
C VAL A 122 17.15 2.85 6.50
N ALA A 123 15.96 2.24 6.39
CA ALA A 123 15.61 1.40 5.24
C ALA A 123 14.12 1.54 4.88
N TYR A 124 13.85 2.05 3.67
CA TYR A 124 12.53 2.11 3.08
C TYR A 124 12.63 2.07 1.54
N PRO A 125 12.07 1.07 0.84
CA PRO A 125 11.22 -0.01 1.35
C PRO A 125 11.94 -0.91 2.38
N PRO A 126 11.21 -1.49 3.33
CA PRO A 126 11.80 -2.15 4.49
C PRO A 126 12.55 -3.45 4.16
N GLY A 127 12.06 -4.25 3.21
CA GLY A 127 12.75 -5.47 2.76
C GLY A 127 12.90 -6.55 3.84
N TRP A 128 13.47 -7.69 3.43
CA TRP A 128 13.59 -8.87 4.31
C TRP A 128 14.82 -8.83 5.23
N ASN A 129 15.89 -8.15 4.80
CA ASN A 129 17.17 -8.14 5.48
C ASN A 129 17.35 -6.85 6.30
N ALA A 130 17.97 -6.97 7.47
CA ALA A 130 18.48 -5.84 8.23
C ALA A 130 19.60 -5.12 7.44
N PRO A 131 19.97 -3.88 7.82
CA PRO A 131 21.02 -3.12 7.12
C PRO A 131 22.39 -3.80 7.05
N ASP A 132 22.68 -4.73 7.96
CA ASP A 132 23.90 -5.55 7.97
C ASP A 132 23.80 -6.80 7.07
N GLY A 133 22.68 -6.97 6.34
CA GLY A 133 22.40 -8.11 5.47
C GLY A 133 21.83 -9.34 6.19
N SER A 134 21.77 -9.36 7.52
CA SER A 134 21.24 -10.48 8.28
C SER A 134 19.71 -10.51 8.32
N VAL A 135 19.11 -11.65 8.68
CA VAL A 135 17.69 -11.76 9.00
C VAL A 135 17.55 -11.84 10.51
N GLN A 136 16.85 -10.88 11.12
CA GLN A 136 16.68 -10.78 12.57
C GLN A 136 15.19 -10.86 12.89
N LEU A 137 14.77 -11.91 13.62
CA LEU A 137 13.39 -12.08 14.06
C LEU A 137 13.09 -11.21 15.29
N SER A 138 11.82 -10.81 15.44
CA SER A 138 11.27 -10.19 16.65
C SER A 138 10.35 -11.18 17.38
N ASN A 139 10.15 -10.94 18.67
CA ASN A 139 9.16 -11.65 19.49
C ASN A 139 7.80 -10.91 19.56
N ALA A 140 7.61 -9.91 18.70
CA ALA A 140 6.37 -9.14 18.61
C ALA A 140 5.21 -9.93 18.00
#